data_AF-A0A4S9YEE0-F1
#
_entry.id   AF-A0A4S9YEE0-F1
#
_cell.length_a   1.000
_cell.length_b   1.000
_cell.length_c   1.000
_cell.angle_alpha   90.00
_cell.angle_beta   90.00
_cell.angle_gamma   90.00
#
_symmetry.space_group_name_H-M   'P 1'
#
loop_
_entity.id
_entity.type
_entity.pdbx_description
1 polymer ?
#
loop_
_entity_poly.entity_id
_entity_poly.type
_entity_poly.pdbx_seq_one_letter_code
_entity_poly.pdbx_strand_id
1 'polypeptide(L)'
;MDSKTQEGIQWPVYVPQEKRTEDEAGIDAILSPEHSRPGYYTTLAPRSALEIAIDLAEKRGNDPINDEKVQEILGVIVKRFSPHYTWRDLNLIDSPRCAPLFMSGALARAFNATDQQLDSHAKKLREASQQRYWQGFSPSLPDTIPELLQECNNASVDRSDDRWVEMDEEKPMSLYKLPATEEDISNLEKRLDTTLPEDFKAFLRVSNGFGGIWNGYFPGPPLHPTEKIDWINPGEYELTFDQLTLPYEVMTHKDIETGKEDFIGSPVFEKVIELAIYTDEADEEAAQP
;
A
#
# COMPACT_ATOMS: atom_id res chain seq x y z
N MET A 1 -19.83 44.72 -0.99
CA MET A 1 -20.54 43.48 -0.63
C MET A 1 -19.77 42.39 -1.34
N ASP A 2 -18.77 41.88 -0.65
CA ASP A 2 -17.80 40.94 -1.19
C ASP A 2 -18.44 39.56 -1.26
N SER A 3 -18.46 38.97 -2.45
CA SER A 3 -18.85 37.58 -2.63
C SER A 3 -17.75 36.71 -2.03
N LYS A 4 -18.02 36.15 -0.86
CA LYS A 4 -17.30 34.98 -0.37
C LYS A 4 -17.66 33.82 -1.31
N THR A 5 -16.87 33.63 -2.35
CA THR A 5 -16.80 32.37 -3.07
C THR A 5 -16.44 31.30 -2.06
N GLN A 6 -17.37 30.38 -1.80
CA GLN A 6 -17.08 29.12 -1.15
C GLN A 6 -16.10 28.37 -2.04
N GLU A 7 -14.81 28.56 -1.80
CA GLU A 7 -13.79 27.60 -2.21
C GLU A 7 -14.03 26.36 -1.36
N GLY A 8 -14.77 25.40 -1.94
CA GLY A 8 -14.85 24.06 -1.41
C GLY A 8 -13.43 23.53 -1.26
N ILE A 9 -13.15 22.94 -0.09
CA ILE A 9 -11.88 22.29 0.23
C ILE A 9 -11.68 21.19 -0.81
N GLN A 10 -10.90 21.48 -1.86
CA GLN A 10 -10.42 20.46 -2.78
C GLN A 10 -9.33 19.69 -2.05
N TRP A 11 -9.47 18.36 -2.02
CA TRP A 11 -8.38 17.45 -1.70
C TRP A 11 -7.12 17.86 -2.46
N PRO A 12 -5.94 17.99 -1.83
CA PRO A 12 -4.73 18.31 -2.56
C PRO A 12 -4.30 17.07 -3.34
N VAL A 13 -4.85 16.94 -4.55
CA VAL A 13 -4.21 16.21 -5.64
C VAL A 13 -2.87 16.92 -5.85
N TYR A 14 -1.79 16.37 -5.28
CA TYR A 14 -0.39 16.76 -5.47
C TYR A 14 -0.15 18.27 -5.66
N VAL A 15 0.27 19.00 -4.61
CA VAL A 15 0.73 20.39 -4.78
C VAL A 15 1.85 20.42 -5.83
N PRO A 16 1.67 21.10 -6.98
CA PRO A 16 2.70 21.21 -8.02
C PRO A 16 3.99 21.79 -7.43
N GLN A 17 5.14 21.33 -7.91
CA GLN A 17 6.44 21.63 -7.28
C GLN A 17 6.70 23.14 -7.18
N GLU A 18 6.27 23.90 -8.17
CA GLU A 18 6.35 25.36 -8.27
C GLU A 18 5.41 26.12 -7.31
N LYS A 19 4.44 25.43 -6.69
CA LYS A 19 3.52 25.99 -5.71
C LYS A 19 3.82 25.56 -4.27
N ARG A 20 4.88 24.78 -4.04
CA ARG A 20 5.24 24.30 -2.70
C ARG A 20 5.89 25.43 -1.91
N THR A 21 5.44 25.62 -0.68
CA THR A 21 5.93 26.64 0.26
C THR A 21 6.31 25.98 1.59
N GLU A 22 7.16 26.65 2.37
CA GLU A 22 7.57 26.21 3.72
C GLU A 22 6.54 26.53 4.81
N ASP A 23 5.46 27.26 4.48
CA ASP A 23 4.46 27.66 5.47
C ASP A 23 3.51 26.50 5.84
N GLU A 24 2.95 26.60 7.06
CA GLU A 24 2.05 25.59 7.65
C GLU A 24 0.90 25.20 6.72
N ALA A 25 0.48 26.11 5.82
CA ALA A 25 -0.58 25.88 4.84
C ALA A 25 -0.28 24.75 3.82
N GLY A 26 0.98 24.53 3.45
CA GLY A 26 1.36 23.44 2.52
C GLY A 26 1.38 22.06 3.17
N ILE A 27 1.61 21.99 4.49
CA ILE A 27 1.66 20.76 5.29
C ILE A 27 0.28 20.42 5.84
N ASP A 28 -0.50 21.40 6.28
CA ASP A 28 -1.87 21.22 6.82
C ASP A 28 -2.85 20.70 5.76
N ALA A 29 -2.62 21.00 4.47
CA ALA A 29 -3.41 20.43 3.38
C ALA A 29 -3.32 18.89 3.34
N ILE A 30 -2.20 18.30 3.78
CA ILE A 30 -1.94 16.85 3.72
C ILE A 30 -2.60 16.12 4.91
N LEU A 31 -2.92 16.82 6.00
CA LEU A 31 -3.39 16.21 7.25
C LEU A 31 -4.91 16.26 7.46
N SER A 32 -5.70 16.62 6.44
CA SER A 32 -7.17 16.63 6.56
C SER A 32 -7.72 15.20 6.72
N PRO A 33 -8.39 14.86 7.84
CA PRO A 33 -9.04 13.57 8.01
C PRO A 33 -10.50 13.67 7.58
N GLU A 34 -10.73 13.71 6.28
CA GLU A 34 -11.87 12.97 5.73
C GLU A 34 -11.33 11.71 5.05
N HIS A 35 -10.52 10.93 5.78
CA HIS A 35 -10.37 9.53 5.43
C HIS A 35 -11.79 9.00 5.27
N SER A 36 -12.15 8.66 4.03
CA SER A 36 -13.40 8.07 3.63
C SER A 36 -13.65 6.96 4.63
N ARG A 37 -14.52 7.20 5.63
CA ARG A 37 -14.68 6.29 6.76
C ARG A 37 -15.00 4.93 6.16
N PRO A 38 -14.08 3.94 6.20
CA PRO A 38 -14.43 2.61 5.78
C PRO A 38 -15.54 2.18 6.73
N GLY A 39 -16.69 1.83 6.16
CA GLY A 39 -17.84 1.38 6.94
C GLY A 39 -17.38 0.25 7.86
N TYR A 40 -17.61 0.43 9.15
CA TYR A 40 -17.44 -0.58 10.21
C TYR A 40 -16.01 -0.88 10.68
N TYR A 41 -15.33 0.10 11.28
CA TYR A 41 -14.36 -0.25 12.33
C TYR A 41 -15.12 -0.50 13.65
N THR A 42 -15.15 -1.76 14.09
CA THR A 42 -15.45 -2.07 15.48
C THR A 42 -14.40 -1.37 16.35
N THR A 43 -14.83 -0.47 17.24
CA THR A 43 -13.90 0.16 18.19
C THR A 43 -13.28 -0.91 19.06
N LEU A 44 -11.97 -1.10 18.95
CA LEU A 44 -11.28 -2.14 19.71
C LEU A 44 -11.38 -1.84 21.21
N ALA A 45 -11.65 -2.89 22.01
CA ALA A 45 -11.80 -2.77 23.45
C ALA A 45 -10.63 -2.04 24.16
N PRO A 46 -9.35 -2.19 23.75
CA PRO A 46 -8.24 -1.42 24.33
C PRO A 46 -8.37 0.09 24.15
N ARG A 47 -8.88 0.56 23.00
CA ARG A 47 -9.12 2.00 22.78
C ARG A 47 -10.19 2.52 23.74
N SER A 48 -11.35 1.86 23.78
CA SER A 48 -12.46 2.28 24.65
C SER A 48 -12.04 2.26 26.13
N ALA A 49 -11.28 1.24 26.55
CA ALA A 49 -10.75 1.16 27.89
C ALA A 49 -9.80 2.33 28.20
N LEU A 50 -8.91 2.68 27.26
CA LEU A 50 -7.97 3.79 27.42
C LEU A 50 -8.71 5.13 27.51
N GLU A 51 -9.69 5.37 26.65
CA GLU A 51 -10.52 6.59 26.69
C GLU A 51 -11.27 6.74 28.02
N ILE A 52 -11.84 5.65 28.54
CA ILE A 52 -12.52 5.63 29.84
C ILE A 52 -11.53 5.90 30.98
N ALA A 53 -10.34 5.30 30.94
CA ALA A 53 -9.33 5.50 31.97
C ALA A 53 -8.83 6.96 32.00
N ILE A 54 -8.60 7.56 30.83
CA ILE A 54 -8.24 8.98 30.71
C ILE A 54 -9.35 9.86 31.30
N ASP A 55 -10.61 9.65 30.92
CA ASP A 55 -11.75 10.43 31.45
C ASP A 55 -11.89 10.29 32.97
N LEU A 56 -11.68 9.09 33.52
CA LEU A 56 -11.70 8.87 34.96
C LEU A 56 -10.52 9.54 35.69
N ALA A 57 -9.33 9.54 35.10
CA ALA A 57 -8.16 10.23 35.65
C ALA A 57 -8.39 11.74 35.71
N GLU A 58 -8.87 12.33 34.61
CA GLU A 58 -9.21 13.76 34.52
C GLU A 58 -10.27 14.15 35.57
N LYS A 59 -11.33 13.35 35.73
CA LYS A 59 -12.39 13.58 36.73
C LYS A 59 -11.89 13.53 38.17
N ARG A 60 -10.80 12.80 38.43
CA ARG A 60 -10.13 12.75 39.74
C ARG A 60 -9.12 13.88 39.94
N GLY A 61 -8.84 14.67 38.91
CA GLY A 61 -7.81 15.71 38.93
C GLY A 61 -6.37 15.15 38.77
N ASN A 62 -6.23 13.91 38.30
CA ASN A 62 -4.94 13.31 38.02
C ASN A 62 -4.50 13.64 36.59
N ASP A 63 -3.19 13.73 36.38
CA ASP A 63 -2.60 13.75 35.04
C ASP A 63 -2.71 12.34 34.42
N PRO A 64 -3.43 12.18 33.29
CA PRO A 64 -3.58 10.88 32.62
C PRO A 64 -2.25 10.24 32.21
N ILE A 65 -1.20 11.03 31.97
CA ILE A 65 0.13 10.50 31.61
C ILE A 65 0.71 9.67 32.75
N ASN A 66 0.40 10.02 34.00
CA ASN A 66 0.98 9.38 35.19
C ASN A 66 -0.05 8.51 35.95
N ASP A 67 -1.28 8.39 35.46
CA ASP A 67 -2.33 7.61 36.11
C ASP A 67 -2.06 6.09 36.00
N GLU A 68 -2.11 5.39 37.13
CA GLU A 68 -1.82 3.97 37.24
C GLU A 68 -2.67 3.11 36.29
N LYS A 69 -3.96 3.46 36.12
CA LYS A 69 -4.88 2.67 35.29
C LYS A 69 -4.62 2.90 33.80
N VAL A 70 -4.24 4.13 33.43
CA VAL A 70 -3.80 4.44 32.07
C VAL A 70 -2.52 3.66 31.73
N GLN A 71 -1.54 3.64 32.63
CA GLN A 71 -0.29 2.89 32.44
C GLN A 71 -0.52 1.37 32.36
N GLU A 72 -1.42 0.82 33.17
CA GLU A 72 -1.82 -0.60 33.10
C GLU A 72 -2.37 -0.94 31.70
N ILE A 73 -3.28 -0.11 31.16
CA ILE A 73 -3.89 -0.34 29.84
C ILE A 73 -2.87 -0.20 28.73
N LEU A 74 -1.97 0.79 28.79
CA LEU A 74 -0.85 0.90 27.84
C LEU A 74 0.03 -0.36 27.86
N GLY A 75 0.32 -0.92 29.04
CA GLY A 75 1.05 -2.18 29.17
C GLY A 75 0.33 -3.36 28.52
N VAL A 76 -1.00 -3.43 28.62
CA VAL A 76 -1.81 -4.44 27.92
C VAL A 76 -1.76 -4.24 26.41
N ILE A 77 -1.84 -3.01 25.92
CA ILE A 77 -1.71 -2.67 24.49
C ILE A 77 -0.35 -3.15 23.99
N VAL A 78 0.75 -2.79 24.65
CA VAL A 78 2.11 -3.22 24.25
C VAL A 78 2.25 -4.73 24.27
N LYS A 79 1.74 -5.41 25.31
CA LYS A 79 1.81 -6.88 25.41
C LYS A 79 1.05 -7.60 24.29
N ARG A 80 -0.04 -6.99 23.81
CA ARG A 80 -0.88 -7.55 22.75
C ARG A 80 -0.51 -7.03 21.37
N PHE A 81 0.32 -6.00 21.29
CA PHE A 81 0.78 -5.43 20.04
C PHE A 81 1.47 -6.54 19.25
N SER A 82 0.89 -6.85 18.10
CA SER A 82 1.48 -7.78 17.16
C SER A 82 2.02 -6.96 15.99
N PRO A 83 3.33 -7.02 15.68
CA PRO A 83 3.86 -6.41 14.47
C PRO A 83 3.16 -6.97 13.21
N HIS A 84 2.56 -8.16 13.33
CA HIS A 84 1.84 -8.87 12.28
C HIS A 84 0.40 -8.34 12.05
N TYR A 85 -0.20 -7.61 13.00
CA TYR A 85 -1.58 -7.08 12.90
C TYR A 85 -1.67 -5.58 13.15
N THR A 86 -0.68 -4.81 12.70
CA THR A 86 -0.56 -3.36 12.94
C THR A 86 -1.78 -2.56 12.51
N TRP A 87 -2.51 -2.98 11.47
CA TRP A 87 -3.73 -2.33 10.99
C TRP A 87 -4.85 -2.32 12.04
N ARG A 88 -4.91 -3.30 12.93
CA ARG A 88 -5.90 -3.33 14.03
C ARG A 88 -5.65 -2.18 15.00
N ASP A 89 -4.38 -1.93 15.30
CA ASP A 89 -3.96 -0.96 16.30
C ASP A 89 -3.90 0.49 15.76
N LEU A 90 -4.01 0.70 14.44
CA LEU A 90 -4.09 2.04 13.83
C LEU A 90 -5.23 2.89 14.42
N ASN A 91 -6.36 2.26 14.78
CA ASN A 91 -7.50 2.97 15.36
C ASN A 91 -7.20 3.58 16.75
N LEU A 92 -6.10 3.19 17.43
CA LEU A 92 -5.73 3.75 18.73
C LEU A 92 -5.46 5.25 18.63
N ILE A 93 -4.75 5.69 17.58
CA ILE A 93 -4.30 7.08 17.41
C ILE A 93 -5.42 8.02 16.90
N ASP A 94 -6.53 7.47 16.41
CA ASP A 94 -7.68 8.22 15.90
C ASP A 94 -8.58 8.81 17.00
N SER A 95 -8.26 8.60 18.28
CA SER A 95 -9.00 9.21 19.38
C SER A 95 -8.41 10.56 19.76
N PRO A 96 -9.14 11.67 19.61
CA PRO A 96 -8.68 12.98 20.08
C PRO A 96 -8.39 13.01 21.59
N ARG A 97 -9.06 12.15 22.37
CA ARG A 97 -8.85 12.03 23.82
C ARG A 97 -7.54 11.31 24.15
N CYS A 98 -7.14 10.32 23.35
CA CYS A 98 -5.86 9.63 23.53
C CYS A 98 -4.68 10.39 22.91
N ALA A 99 -4.92 11.30 21.97
CA ALA A 99 -3.87 12.02 21.27
C ALA A 99 -2.85 12.72 22.20
N PRO A 100 -3.25 13.48 23.25
CA PRO A 100 -2.28 14.09 24.17
C PRO A 100 -1.39 13.07 24.89
N LEU A 101 -1.95 11.92 25.27
CA LEU A 101 -1.21 10.82 25.88
C LEU A 101 -0.14 10.27 24.93
N PHE A 102 -0.47 10.06 23.65
CA PHE A 102 0.50 9.59 22.67
C PHE A 102 1.56 10.63 22.31
N MET A 103 1.15 11.89 22.14
CA MET A 103 2.06 13.01 21.88
C MET A 103 3.06 13.25 23.02
N SER A 104 2.72 12.86 24.25
CA SER A 104 3.65 12.87 25.39
C SER A 104 4.76 11.80 25.31
N GLY A 105 4.68 10.86 24.36
CA GLY A 105 5.56 9.70 24.26
C GLY A 105 5.22 8.56 25.22
N ALA A 106 4.07 8.58 25.91
CA ALA A 106 3.72 7.56 26.90
C ALA A 106 3.67 6.14 26.31
N LEU A 107 3.08 5.98 25.11
CA LEU A 107 3.05 4.70 24.41
C LEU A 107 4.46 4.25 23.99
N ALA A 108 5.28 5.16 23.49
CA ALA A 108 6.65 4.85 23.10
C ALA A 108 7.51 4.38 24.28
N ARG A 109 7.37 5.03 25.44
CA ARG A 109 8.02 4.58 26.68
C ARG A 109 7.50 3.22 27.13
N ALA A 110 6.20 2.93 26.94
CA ALA A 110 5.66 1.60 27.20
C ALA A 110 6.28 0.52 26.27
N PHE A 111 6.69 0.88 25.05
CA PHE A 111 7.50 0.04 24.15
C PHE A 111 9.00 0.01 24.50
N ASN A 112 9.43 0.60 25.61
CA ASN A 112 10.83 0.78 25.99
C ASN A 112 11.68 1.58 24.99
N ALA A 113 11.05 2.44 24.18
CA ALA A 113 11.78 3.38 23.33
C ALA A 113 12.28 4.56 24.18
N THR A 114 13.53 4.96 23.95
CA THR A 114 14.12 6.15 24.57
C THR A 114 13.70 7.42 23.81
N ASP A 115 13.72 8.56 24.50
CA ASP A 115 13.46 9.86 23.85
C ASP A 115 14.44 10.11 22.68
N GLN A 116 15.70 9.67 22.82
CA GLN A 116 16.69 9.74 21.75
C GLN A 116 16.30 8.90 20.51
N GLN A 117 15.74 7.70 20.71
CA GLN A 117 15.24 6.88 19.61
C GLN A 117 14.03 7.53 18.93
N LEU A 118 13.13 8.12 19.72
CA LEU A 118 11.97 8.85 19.20
C LEU A 118 12.38 10.08 18.39
N ASP A 119 13.28 10.90 18.91
CA ASP A 119 13.78 12.08 18.20
C ASP A 119 14.48 11.69 16.89
N SER A 120 15.27 10.62 16.92
CA SER A 120 15.92 10.07 15.74
C SER A 120 14.90 9.60 14.69
N HIS A 121 13.85 8.90 15.10
CA HIS A 121 12.78 8.44 14.21
C HIS A 121 11.95 9.61 13.67
N ALA A 122 11.57 10.57 14.52
CA ALA A 122 10.84 11.77 14.12
C ALA A 122 11.64 12.60 13.12
N LYS A 123 12.95 12.75 13.35
CA LYS A 123 13.86 13.42 12.41
C LYS A 123 13.90 12.71 11.06
N LYS A 124 14.08 11.38 11.03
CA LYS A 124 14.08 10.59 9.79
C LYS A 124 12.75 10.70 9.04
N LEU A 125 11.63 10.60 9.75
CA LEU A 125 10.30 10.74 9.16
C LEU A 125 10.11 12.15 8.57
N ARG A 126 10.50 13.19 9.31
CA ARG A 126 10.46 14.57 8.83
C ARG A 126 11.33 14.77 7.59
N GLU A 127 12.57 14.29 7.60
CA GLU A 127 13.49 14.38 6.47
C GLU A 127 12.93 13.64 5.24
N ALA A 128 12.42 12.43 5.42
CA ALA A 128 11.80 11.66 4.34
C ALA A 128 10.54 12.34 3.79
N SER A 129 9.67 12.86 4.66
CA SER A 129 8.47 13.61 4.27
C SER A 129 8.83 14.91 3.55
N GLN A 130 9.84 15.64 4.02
CA GLN A 130 10.32 16.85 3.36
C GLN A 130 10.96 16.53 2.00
N GLN A 131 11.79 15.49 1.92
CA GLN A 131 12.35 15.03 0.65
C GLN A 131 11.21 14.69 -0.32
N ARG A 132 10.24 13.89 0.10
CA ARG A 132 9.08 13.50 -0.72
C ARG A 132 8.23 14.71 -1.13
N TYR A 133 8.01 15.65 -0.21
CA TYR A 133 7.24 16.86 -0.49
C TYR A 133 7.97 17.74 -1.49
N TRP A 134 9.26 18.04 -1.30
CA TRP A 134 9.98 19.00 -2.15
C TRP A 134 10.46 18.43 -3.47
N GLN A 135 10.98 17.20 -3.45
CA GLN A 135 11.60 16.55 -4.60
C GLN A 135 10.62 15.63 -5.33
N GLY A 136 9.43 15.40 -4.77
CA GLY A 136 8.51 14.38 -5.26
C GLY A 136 8.95 12.98 -4.84
N PHE A 137 8.33 11.97 -5.43
CA PHE A 137 8.85 10.61 -5.34
C PHE A 137 10.23 10.60 -6.01
N SER A 138 11.28 10.37 -5.22
CA SER A 138 12.63 10.15 -5.73
C SER A 138 12.88 8.65 -5.71
N PRO A 139 12.43 7.89 -6.70
CA PRO A 139 13.00 6.58 -6.83
C PRO A 139 14.36 6.77 -7.47
N SER A 140 15.42 6.37 -6.77
CA SER A 140 16.47 5.67 -7.51
C SER A 140 15.82 4.37 -7.97
N LEU A 141 15.02 4.42 -9.05
CA LEU A 141 14.60 3.19 -9.69
C LEU A 141 15.87 2.56 -10.22
N PRO A 142 16.00 1.25 -10.11
CA PRO A 142 17.05 0.53 -10.81
C PRO A 142 17.06 0.89 -12.30
N ASP A 143 18.24 1.16 -12.84
CA ASP A 143 18.41 1.56 -14.24
C ASP A 143 18.26 0.34 -15.18
N THR A 144 18.33 -0.88 -14.62
CA THR A 144 18.32 -2.13 -15.38
C THR A 144 17.34 -3.16 -14.81
N ILE A 145 16.81 -4.03 -15.67
CA ILE A 145 15.91 -5.13 -15.28
C ILE A 145 16.54 -6.08 -14.23
N PRO A 146 17.82 -6.49 -14.33
CA PRO A 146 18.46 -7.30 -13.29
C PRO A 146 18.45 -6.65 -11.92
N GLU A 147 18.78 -5.36 -11.84
CA GLU A 147 18.78 -4.60 -10.58
C GLU A 147 17.36 -4.43 -10.04
N LEU A 148 16.37 -4.18 -10.92
CA LEU A 148 14.95 -4.13 -10.55
C LEU A 148 14.49 -5.44 -9.93
N LEU A 149 14.77 -6.57 -10.58
CA LEU A 149 14.42 -7.88 -10.05
C LEU A 149 15.13 -8.19 -8.73
N GLN A 150 16.35 -7.68 -8.56
CA GLN A 150 17.10 -7.90 -7.33
C GLN A 150 16.48 -7.13 -6.17
N GLU A 151 16.07 -5.88 -6.40
CA GLU A 151 15.32 -5.10 -5.41
C GLU A 151 13.97 -5.76 -5.10
N CYS A 152 13.23 -6.22 -6.11
CA CYS A 152 11.97 -6.94 -5.92
C CYS A 152 12.17 -8.23 -5.12
N ASN A 153 13.20 -9.01 -5.42
CA ASN A 153 13.52 -10.23 -4.68
C ASN A 153 13.86 -9.92 -3.22
N ASN A 154 14.76 -8.97 -2.97
CA ASN A 154 15.16 -8.62 -1.61
C ASN A 154 13.98 -8.05 -0.82
N ALA A 155 13.20 -7.14 -1.41
CA ALA A 155 12.02 -6.59 -0.76
C ALA A 155 10.98 -7.67 -0.46
N SER A 156 10.83 -8.65 -1.35
CA SER A 156 9.81 -9.69 -1.19
C SER A 156 10.24 -10.83 -0.30
N VAL A 157 11.51 -11.21 -0.30
CA VAL A 157 12.03 -12.26 0.58
C VAL A 157 12.29 -11.68 1.96
N ASP A 158 12.98 -10.56 2.10
CA ASP A 158 13.40 -10.05 3.42
C ASP A 158 12.28 -9.36 4.21
N ARG A 159 11.26 -8.78 3.54
CA ARG A 159 10.24 -7.95 4.21
C ARG A 159 8.89 -8.65 4.40
N SER A 160 8.80 -9.95 4.14
CA SER A 160 7.54 -10.71 4.20
C SER A 160 7.56 -11.86 5.20
N ASP A 161 8.55 -11.92 6.10
CA ASP A 161 8.69 -12.98 7.13
C ASP A 161 7.35 -13.28 7.82
N ASP A 162 6.64 -12.22 8.19
CA ASP A 162 5.35 -12.27 8.86
C ASP A 162 4.29 -13.06 8.06
N ARG A 163 4.23 -12.86 6.74
CA ARG A 163 3.27 -13.55 5.86
C ARG A 163 3.53 -15.04 5.79
N TRP A 164 4.80 -15.47 5.64
CA TRP A 164 5.12 -16.90 5.54
C TRP A 164 4.78 -17.64 6.85
N VAL A 165 5.01 -16.99 7.99
CA VAL A 165 4.62 -17.52 9.30
C VAL A 165 3.10 -17.60 9.45
N GLU A 166 2.36 -16.58 9.01
CA GLU A 166 0.89 -16.58 9.08
C GLU A 166 0.24 -17.64 8.19
N MET A 167 0.80 -17.86 7.00
CA MET A 167 0.28 -18.84 6.03
C MET A 167 0.74 -20.28 6.31
N ASP A 168 1.63 -20.50 7.28
CA ASP A 168 2.30 -21.78 7.53
C ASP A 168 3.01 -22.32 6.26
N GLU A 169 3.56 -21.40 5.46
CA GLU A 169 4.27 -21.69 4.21
C GLU A 169 5.78 -21.58 4.39
N GLU A 170 6.53 -22.39 3.65
CA GLU A 170 8.00 -22.24 3.62
C GLU A 170 8.38 -20.98 2.85
N LYS A 171 9.09 -20.08 3.54
CA LYS A 171 9.64 -18.87 2.92
C LYS A 171 10.61 -19.25 1.79
N PRO A 172 10.40 -18.77 0.56
CA PRO A 172 11.31 -19.03 -0.55
C PRO A 172 12.64 -18.33 -0.31
N MET A 173 13.74 -19.02 -0.62
CA MET A 173 15.07 -18.41 -0.59
C MET A 173 15.27 -17.36 -1.71
N SER A 174 14.49 -17.47 -2.79
CA SER A 174 14.59 -16.60 -3.97
C SER A 174 13.31 -16.70 -4.79
N LEU A 175 12.89 -15.57 -5.37
CA LEU A 175 11.79 -15.51 -6.35
C LEU A 175 12.25 -15.88 -7.77
N TYR A 176 13.57 -15.86 -8.01
CA TYR A 176 14.14 -16.16 -9.32
C TYR A 176 13.90 -17.61 -9.75
N LYS A 177 13.69 -17.78 -11.05
CA LYS A 177 13.71 -19.05 -11.76
C LYS A 177 14.94 -19.10 -12.67
N LEU A 178 15.20 -20.26 -13.24
CA LEU A 178 16.26 -20.37 -14.25
C LEU A 178 15.94 -19.42 -15.42
N PRO A 179 16.92 -18.68 -15.96
CA PRO A 179 16.74 -17.86 -17.15
C PRO A 179 16.15 -18.62 -18.33
N ALA A 180 15.33 -17.94 -19.13
CA ALA A 180 14.85 -18.47 -20.40
C ALA A 180 16.01 -18.46 -21.41
N THR A 181 16.10 -19.52 -22.23
CA THR A 181 17.02 -19.53 -23.37
C THR A 181 16.45 -18.71 -24.53
N GLU A 182 17.28 -18.31 -25.48
CA GLU A 182 16.79 -17.66 -26.71
C GLU A 182 15.86 -18.59 -27.51
N GLU A 183 16.03 -19.90 -27.38
CA GLU A 183 15.11 -20.88 -27.98
C GLU A 183 13.73 -20.84 -27.30
N ASP A 184 13.68 -20.76 -25.97
CA ASP A 184 12.42 -20.64 -25.23
C ASP A 184 11.66 -19.36 -25.61
N ILE A 185 12.38 -18.23 -25.70
CA ILE A 185 11.82 -16.94 -26.11
C ILE A 185 11.32 -17.00 -27.56
N SER A 186 12.11 -17.57 -28.48
CA SER A 186 11.70 -17.72 -29.88
C SER A 186 10.49 -18.63 -30.03
N ASN A 187 10.40 -19.71 -29.24
CA ASN A 187 9.26 -20.61 -29.24
C ASN A 187 8.01 -19.93 -28.67
N LEU A 188 8.15 -19.08 -27.65
CA LEU A 188 7.06 -18.26 -27.13
C LEU A 188 6.56 -17.26 -28.17
N GLU A 189 7.45 -16.50 -28.82
CA GLU A 189 7.10 -15.55 -29.88
C GLU A 189 6.35 -16.24 -31.04
N LYS A 190 6.80 -17.43 -31.45
CA LYS A 190 6.12 -18.25 -32.46
C LYS A 190 4.75 -18.72 -31.99
N ARG A 191 4.64 -19.18 -30.73
CA ARG A 191 3.38 -19.68 -30.17
C ARG A 191 2.33 -18.57 -30.06
N LEU A 192 2.75 -17.37 -29.67
CA LEU A 192 1.88 -16.20 -29.57
C LEU A 192 1.66 -15.49 -30.92
N ASP A 193 2.40 -15.86 -31.97
CA ASP A 193 2.41 -15.17 -33.26
C ASP A 193 2.65 -13.65 -33.12
N THR A 194 3.64 -13.28 -32.30
CA THR A 194 4.03 -11.90 -32.05
C THR A 194 5.51 -11.79 -31.68
N THR A 195 6.08 -10.60 -31.82
CA THR A 195 7.39 -10.25 -31.25
C THR A 195 7.18 -9.70 -29.84
N LEU A 196 7.92 -10.22 -28.87
CA LEU A 196 7.86 -9.74 -27.50
C LEU A 196 8.65 -8.43 -27.35
N PRO A 197 8.20 -7.50 -26.49
CA PRO A 197 8.97 -6.32 -26.11
C PRO A 197 10.38 -6.67 -25.60
N GLU A 198 11.37 -5.83 -25.91
CA GLU A 198 12.78 -6.10 -25.54
C GLU A 198 13.03 -6.09 -24.04
N ASP A 199 12.34 -5.23 -23.29
CA ASP A 199 12.36 -5.19 -21.83
C ASP A 199 11.80 -6.48 -21.22
N PHE A 200 10.72 -7.02 -21.79
CA PHE A 200 10.16 -8.30 -21.37
C PHE A 200 11.09 -9.47 -21.70
N LYS A 201 11.75 -9.46 -22.86
CA LYS A 201 12.80 -10.44 -23.17
C LYS A 201 14.01 -10.30 -22.26
N ALA A 202 14.40 -9.08 -21.90
CA ALA A 202 15.45 -8.83 -20.91
C ALA A 202 15.09 -9.41 -19.53
N PHE A 203 13.82 -9.29 -19.12
CA PHE A 203 13.31 -9.98 -17.94
C PHE A 203 13.45 -11.50 -18.04
N LEU A 204 12.98 -12.12 -19.12
CA LEU A 204 13.02 -13.58 -19.30
C LEU A 204 14.46 -14.13 -19.32
N ARG A 205 15.41 -13.36 -19.87
CA ARG A 205 16.86 -13.69 -19.85
C ARG A 205 17.49 -13.61 -18.45
N VAL A 206 16.84 -12.95 -17.51
CA VAL A 206 17.25 -12.93 -16.10
C VAL A 206 16.51 -14.00 -15.31
N SER A 207 15.23 -14.22 -15.59
CA SER A 207 14.38 -15.19 -14.88
C SER A 207 13.21 -15.65 -15.76
N ASN A 208 13.09 -16.95 -16.02
CA ASN A 208 11.95 -17.51 -16.75
C ASN A 208 10.71 -17.64 -15.84
N GLY A 209 10.02 -16.53 -15.65
CA GLY A 209 9.00 -16.38 -14.62
C GLY A 209 9.61 -15.91 -13.30
N PHE A 210 8.76 -15.49 -12.37
CA PHE A 210 9.17 -14.88 -11.11
C PHE A 210 8.08 -15.10 -10.07
N GLY A 211 8.46 -15.33 -8.81
CA GLY A 211 7.46 -15.42 -7.74
C GLY A 211 6.69 -14.11 -7.52
N GLY A 212 5.63 -14.17 -6.71
CA GLY A 212 4.82 -13.01 -6.39
C GLY A 212 5.60 -11.93 -5.63
N ILE A 213 5.59 -10.71 -6.16
CA ILE A 213 6.32 -9.57 -5.57
C ILE A 213 5.51 -8.99 -4.41
N TRP A 214 6.12 -8.80 -3.25
CA TRP A 214 5.45 -8.26 -2.06
C TRP A 214 5.04 -6.80 -2.27
N ASN A 215 3.74 -6.52 -2.19
CA ASN A 215 3.20 -5.17 -2.38
C ASN A 215 2.99 -4.40 -1.07
N GLY A 216 3.39 -4.98 0.07
CA GLY A 216 3.15 -4.42 1.41
C GLY A 216 1.96 -5.01 2.16
N TYR A 217 1.12 -5.82 1.49
CA TYR A 217 -0.02 -6.50 2.11
C TYR A 217 -0.06 -8.00 1.77
N PHE A 218 0.19 -8.38 0.51
CA PHE A 218 0.34 -9.77 0.06
C PHE A 218 1.34 -9.85 -1.11
N PRO A 219 1.86 -11.04 -1.49
CA PRO A 219 2.60 -11.17 -2.72
C PRO A 219 1.63 -11.03 -3.89
N GLY A 220 1.94 -10.13 -4.81
CA GLY A 220 1.17 -10.01 -6.05
C GLY A 220 1.25 -11.28 -6.91
N PRO A 221 0.58 -11.29 -8.07
CA PRO A 221 0.58 -12.42 -8.99
C PRO A 221 1.99 -12.86 -9.35
N PRO A 222 2.34 -14.16 -9.22
CA PRO A 222 3.58 -14.68 -9.78
C PRO A 222 3.61 -14.50 -11.30
N LEU A 223 4.76 -14.07 -11.82
CA LEU A 223 5.03 -13.98 -13.25
C LEU A 223 5.28 -15.37 -13.85
N HIS A 224 4.61 -15.66 -14.94
CA HIS A 224 4.66 -16.97 -15.58
C HIS A 224 5.97 -17.24 -16.33
N PRO A 225 6.42 -18.51 -16.35
CA PRO A 225 7.45 -18.95 -17.29
C PRO A 225 6.92 -18.95 -18.73
N THR A 226 7.83 -18.95 -19.69
CA THR A 226 7.55 -18.95 -21.14
C THR A 226 6.62 -20.08 -21.59
N GLU A 227 6.58 -21.21 -20.89
CA GLU A 227 5.69 -22.33 -21.20
C GLU A 227 4.23 -22.10 -20.79
N LYS A 228 3.96 -21.18 -19.85
CA LYS A 228 2.63 -20.89 -19.29
C LYS A 228 2.02 -19.56 -19.75
N ILE A 229 2.82 -18.67 -20.35
CA ILE A 229 2.32 -17.40 -20.91
C ILE A 229 1.38 -17.69 -22.08
N ASP A 230 0.19 -17.10 -22.14
CA ASP A 230 -0.71 -17.21 -23.28
C ASP A 230 -1.51 -15.92 -23.53
N TRP A 231 -2.32 -15.92 -24.58
CA TRP A 231 -3.33 -14.87 -24.80
C TRP A 231 -4.49 -15.06 -23.83
N ILE A 232 -5.00 -13.95 -23.28
CA ILE A 232 -6.21 -13.98 -22.46
C ILE A 232 -7.37 -14.50 -23.30
N ASN A 233 -8.07 -15.53 -22.80
CA ASN A 233 -9.33 -15.97 -23.37
C ASN A 233 -10.49 -15.14 -22.79
N PRO A 234 -11.16 -14.26 -23.57
CA PRO A 234 -12.22 -13.39 -23.06
C PRO A 234 -13.44 -14.15 -22.53
N GLY A 235 -13.58 -15.43 -22.87
CA GLY A 235 -14.66 -16.29 -22.37
C GLY A 235 -14.39 -16.95 -21.01
N GLU A 236 -13.13 -16.91 -20.54
CA GLU A 236 -12.71 -17.55 -19.29
C GLU A 236 -12.54 -16.55 -18.15
N TYR A 237 -12.40 -15.26 -18.46
CA TYR A 237 -12.14 -14.20 -17.48
C TYR A 237 -13.16 -13.06 -17.58
N GLU A 238 -13.80 -12.72 -16.46
CA GLU A 238 -14.38 -11.38 -16.31
C GLU A 238 -13.23 -10.38 -16.13
N LEU A 239 -12.82 -9.74 -17.23
CA LEU A 239 -11.78 -8.72 -17.18
C LEU A 239 -12.28 -7.47 -16.46
N THR A 240 -11.94 -7.33 -15.19
CA THR A 240 -12.08 -6.06 -14.46
C THR A 240 -10.90 -5.16 -14.80
N PHE A 241 -11.16 -4.06 -15.49
CA PHE A 241 -10.18 -3.02 -15.72
C PHE A 241 -10.35 -1.92 -14.67
N ASP A 242 -9.36 -1.75 -13.80
CA ASP A 242 -9.22 -0.51 -13.04
C ASP A 242 -8.74 0.59 -13.99
N GLN A 243 -9.67 1.21 -14.72
CA GLN A 243 -9.38 2.50 -15.31
C GLN A 243 -9.03 3.46 -14.17
N LEU A 244 -7.97 4.25 -14.34
CA LEU A 244 -7.69 5.40 -13.48
C LEU A 244 -8.97 6.20 -13.34
N THR A 245 -9.60 6.10 -12.17
CA THR A 245 -10.83 6.83 -11.86
C THR A 245 -10.46 8.29 -11.89
N LEU A 246 -10.83 8.98 -12.98
CA LEU A 246 -10.63 10.41 -13.06
C LEU A 246 -11.41 11.05 -11.90
N PRO A 247 -10.89 12.14 -11.30
CA PRO A 247 -11.63 12.88 -10.28
C PRO A 247 -13.05 13.18 -10.77
N TYR A 248 -14.03 13.11 -9.87
CA TYR A 248 -15.45 13.24 -10.20
C TYR A 248 -15.77 14.52 -11.00
N GLU A 249 -15.03 15.60 -10.75
CA GLU A 249 -15.14 16.88 -11.46
C GLU A 249 -14.70 16.80 -12.93
N VAL A 250 -13.76 15.91 -13.25
CA VAL A 250 -13.28 15.69 -14.63
C VAL A 250 -14.26 14.80 -15.40
N MET A 251 -14.88 13.82 -14.75
CA MET A 251 -15.92 12.99 -15.38
C MET A 251 -17.14 13.83 -15.74
N THR A 252 -17.61 14.68 -14.82
CA THR A 252 -18.79 15.53 -15.04
C THR A 252 -18.57 16.61 -16.12
N HIS A 253 -17.37 17.18 -16.25
CA HIS A 253 -17.06 18.08 -17.36
C HIS A 253 -17.05 17.37 -18.72
N LYS A 254 -16.52 16.13 -18.77
CA LYS A 254 -16.50 15.32 -19.98
C LYS A 254 -17.90 14.93 -20.46
N ASP A 255 -18.80 14.64 -19.52
CA ASP A 255 -20.19 14.25 -19.82
C ASP A 255 -21.06 15.44 -20.30
N ILE A 256 -20.73 16.66 -19.86
CA ILE A 256 -21.44 17.89 -20.27
C ILE A 256 -21.00 18.37 -21.66
N GLU A 257 -19.72 18.24 -22.02
CA GLU A 257 -19.20 18.75 -23.29
C GLU A 257 -19.48 17.84 -24.50
N THR A 258 -19.59 16.53 -24.30
CA THR A 258 -19.79 15.58 -25.42
C THR A 258 -21.27 15.36 -25.76
N GLY A 259 -22.20 15.78 -24.89
CA GLY A 259 -23.64 15.71 -25.13
C GLY A 259 -24.17 14.30 -25.41
N LYS A 260 -23.38 13.27 -25.09
CA LYS A 260 -23.67 11.88 -25.37
C LYS A 260 -23.09 10.99 -24.28
N GLU A 261 -23.92 10.09 -23.76
CA GLU A 261 -23.51 8.85 -23.08
C GLU A 261 -22.80 7.87 -24.04
N ASP A 262 -22.16 8.36 -25.11
CA ASP A 262 -21.32 7.52 -25.94
C ASP A 262 -20.01 7.38 -25.17
N PHE A 263 -20.02 6.40 -24.27
CA PHE A 263 -18.83 5.71 -23.78
C PHE A 263 -17.86 5.64 -24.97
N ILE A 264 -16.82 6.48 -24.97
CA ILE A 264 -15.70 6.31 -25.90
C ILE A 264 -15.19 4.95 -25.51
N GLY A 265 -15.56 3.93 -26.30
CA GLY A 265 -15.35 2.53 -25.97
C GLY A 265 -13.98 2.36 -25.34
N SER A 266 -13.92 1.63 -24.22
CA SER A 266 -12.65 1.18 -23.66
C SER A 266 -11.74 0.81 -24.83
N PRO A 267 -10.47 1.27 -24.85
CA PRO A 267 -9.58 1.00 -25.97
C PRO A 267 -9.73 -0.45 -26.37
N VAL A 268 -10.14 -0.68 -27.61
CA VAL A 268 -10.38 -2.04 -28.11
C VAL A 268 -9.00 -2.65 -28.26
N PHE A 269 -8.56 -3.34 -27.22
CA PHE A 269 -7.35 -4.15 -27.29
C PHE A 269 -7.66 -5.32 -28.21
N GLU A 270 -7.06 -5.34 -29.40
CA GLU A 270 -7.25 -6.44 -30.34
C GLU A 270 -6.64 -7.74 -29.80
N LYS A 271 -5.61 -7.64 -28.94
CA LYS A 271 -4.95 -8.76 -28.28
C LYS A 271 -4.35 -8.34 -26.93
N VAL A 272 -4.46 -9.18 -25.89
CA VAL A 272 -3.87 -8.95 -24.55
C VAL A 272 -3.18 -10.21 -24.05
N ILE A 273 -1.91 -10.10 -23.66
CA ILE A 273 -1.09 -11.23 -23.19
C ILE A 273 -1.24 -11.37 -21.67
N GLU A 274 -1.45 -12.59 -21.19
CA GLU A 274 -1.42 -12.94 -19.78
C GLU A 274 0.01 -13.27 -19.35
N LEU A 275 0.54 -12.52 -18.38
CA LEU A 275 1.90 -12.69 -17.89
C LEU A 275 1.96 -13.19 -16.44
N ALA A 276 0.83 -13.22 -15.73
CA ALA A 276 0.75 -13.56 -14.32
C ALA A 276 -0.68 -13.94 -13.92
N ILE A 277 -0.84 -14.79 -12.90
CA ILE A 277 -2.15 -15.21 -12.37
C ILE A 277 -2.25 -14.98 -10.87
N TYR A 278 -3.46 -14.74 -10.38
CA TYR A 278 -3.79 -14.94 -8.97
C TYR A 278 -4.24 -16.39 -8.80
N THR A 279 -3.47 -17.19 -8.06
CA THR A 279 -3.96 -18.46 -7.57
C THR A 279 -4.69 -18.18 -6.26
N ASP A 280 -6.01 -18.03 -6.30
CA ASP A 280 -6.83 -18.22 -5.11
C ASP A 280 -6.84 -19.73 -4.82
N GLU A 281 -5.74 -20.28 -4.32
CA GLU A 281 -5.69 -21.68 -3.86
C GLU A 281 -6.42 -21.79 -2.52
N ALA A 282 -7.73 -21.63 -2.60
CA ALA A 282 -8.70 -22.23 -1.71
C ALA A 282 -9.90 -22.67 -2.53
N ASP A 283 -9.70 -23.39 -3.64
CA ASP A 283 -10.67 -24.35 -4.14
C ASP A 283 -10.06 -25.29 -5.20
N GLU A 284 -10.35 -26.58 -5.01
CA GLU A 284 -10.27 -27.68 -5.99
C GLU A 284 -8.90 -28.16 -6.49
N GLU A 285 -8.26 -29.07 -5.73
CA GLU A 285 -7.82 -30.35 -6.34
C GLU A 285 -7.68 -31.49 -5.30
N ALA A 286 -8.81 -32.11 -4.96
CA ALA A 286 -8.83 -33.52 -4.55
C ALA A 286 -10.18 -34.19 -4.89
N ALA A 287 -10.60 -34.09 -6.16
CA ALA A 287 -11.37 -35.13 -6.80
C ALA A 287 -10.41 -35.83 -7.78
N GLN A 288 -9.65 -36.82 -7.30
CA GLN A 288 -9.88 -38.26 -7.55
C GLN A 288 -9.81 -38.69 -9.01
N PRO A 289 -9.16 -39.83 -9.29
CA PRO A 289 -9.77 -41.13 -8.96
C PRO A 289 -9.22 -41.83 -7.73
#